data_AF-A0A7C5LZQ9-F1
#
_entry.id   AF-A0A7C5LZQ9-F1
#
_cell.length_a   1.000
_cell.length_b   1.000
_cell.length_c   1.000
_cell.angle_alpha   90.00
_cell.angle_beta   90.00
_cell.angle_gamma   90.00
#
_symmetry.space_group_name_H-M   'P 1'
#
loop_
_entity.id
_entity.type
_entity.pdbx_description
1 polymer ?
#
loop_
_entity_poly.entity_id
_entity_poly.type
_entity_poly.pdbx_seq_one_letter_code
_entity_poly.pdbx_strand_id
1 'polypeptide(L)'
;MKRIIFILFSLMVISTISLAQTAEAVRAAEEQLDERGEIYFHFIFNSDNVSIENLSRIISIDNKRGQEIYAYANKEEFAGFLELGLNFELLTPPSMLQKPHMLDVGGRGTEDWDYYPTYEEYVAMMEQFETDYPDLCELVNFGQTVENRDLLAIHINNNLGEDDNEPEFFYTSSMHGDELTGYVLMLRLIDYLLNNYGTDDQV
;
A
#
# COMPACT_ATOMS: atom_id res chain seq x y z
N MET A 1 35.23 -34.94 34.88
CA MET A 1 35.37 -35.08 33.41
C MET A 1 34.05 -35.44 32.71
N LYS A 2 33.37 -36.54 33.05
CA LYS A 2 32.10 -36.95 32.38
C LYS A 2 30.95 -35.91 32.43
N ARG A 3 30.78 -35.20 33.55
CA ARG A 3 29.76 -34.13 33.68
C ARG A 3 30.05 -32.88 32.83
N ILE A 4 31.33 -32.52 32.68
CA ILE A 4 31.76 -31.35 31.87
C ILE A 4 31.56 -31.64 30.38
N ILE A 5 31.86 -32.87 29.94
CA ILE A 5 31.63 -33.32 28.55
C ILE A 5 30.13 -33.31 28.21
N PHE A 6 29.27 -33.71 29.15
CA PHE A 6 27.81 -33.71 28.93
C PHE A 6 27.24 -32.29 28.81
N ILE A 7 27.75 -31.34 29.60
CA ILE A 7 27.35 -29.92 29.54
C ILE A 7 27.84 -29.28 28.22
N LEU A 8 29.08 -29.54 27.81
CA LEU A 8 29.62 -29.07 26.53
C LEU A 8 28.85 -29.64 25.32
N PHE A 9 28.49 -30.92 25.36
CA PHE A 9 27.68 -31.55 24.32
C PHE A 9 26.26 -30.98 24.28
N SER A 10 25.63 -30.76 25.45
CA SER A 10 24.34 -30.10 25.55
C SER A 10 24.36 -28.67 25.00
N LEU A 11 25.37 -27.87 25.34
CA LEU A 11 25.56 -26.52 24.82
C LEU A 11 25.74 -26.51 23.30
N MET A 12 26.52 -27.45 22.78
CA MET A 12 26.76 -27.57 21.34
C MET A 12 25.48 -27.96 20.58
N VAL A 13 24.68 -28.88 21.11
CA VAL A 13 23.39 -29.29 20.53
C VAL A 13 22.38 -28.13 20.55
N ILE A 14 22.32 -27.38 21.65
CA ILE A 14 21.46 -26.18 21.76
C ILE A 14 21.88 -25.12 20.72
N SER A 15 23.18 -24.88 20.55
CA SER A 15 23.66 -23.91 19.55
C SER A 15 23.33 -24.33 18.11
N THR A 16 23.41 -25.63 17.79
CA THR A 16 23.07 -26.11 16.43
C THR A 16 21.58 -26.03 16.12
N ILE A 17 20.71 -26.22 17.12
CA ILE A 17 19.25 -26.11 16.94
C ILE A 17 18.86 -24.64 16.70
N SER A 18 19.44 -23.72 17.46
CA SER A 18 19.18 -22.28 17.29
C SER A 18 19.62 -21.75 15.92
N LEU A 19 20.78 -22.21 15.41
CA LEU A 19 21.27 -21.85 14.08
C LEU A 19 20.41 -22.43 12.94
N ALA A 20 19.86 -23.63 13.13
CA ALA A 20 18.98 -24.25 12.14
C ALA A 20 17.64 -23.52 12.04
N GLN A 21 17.08 -23.06 13.17
CA GLN A 21 15.84 -22.28 13.20
C GLN A 21 15.98 -20.93 12.49
N THR A 22 17.11 -20.23 12.67
CA THR A 22 17.38 -18.97 11.94
C THR A 22 17.60 -19.20 10.45
N ALA A 23 18.31 -20.26 10.06
CA ALA A 23 18.49 -20.58 8.64
C ALA A 23 17.18 -20.91 7.92
N GLU A 24 16.26 -21.62 8.59
CA GLU A 24 14.94 -21.93 8.05
C GLU A 24 14.07 -20.67 7.90
N ALA A 25 14.08 -19.78 8.90
CA ALA A 25 13.36 -18.50 8.84
C ALA A 25 13.86 -17.59 7.72
N VAL A 26 15.20 -17.51 7.51
CA VAL A 26 15.78 -16.74 6.42
C VAL A 26 15.38 -17.32 5.06
N ARG A 27 15.41 -18.64 4.90
CA ARG A 27 14.98 -19.28 3.65
C ARG A 27 13.50 -19.00 3.34
N ALA A 28 12.63 -19.04 4.35
CA ALA A 28 11.21 -18.69 4.18
C ALA A 28 11.02 -17.21 3.79
N ALA A 29 11.87 -16.32 4.32
CA ALA A 29 11.87 -14.91 3.96
C ALA A 29 12.31 -14.70 2.51
N GLU A 30 13.36 -15.40 2.07
CA GLU A 30 13.83 -15.37 0.68
C GLU A 30 12.76 -15.86 -0.31
N GLU A 31 12.02 -16.93 0.04
CA GLU A 31 10.90 -17.41 -0.78
C GLU A 31 9.80 -16.36 -0.93
N GLN A 32 9.40 -15.71 0.17
CA GLN A 32 8.42 -14.62 0.13
C GLN A 32 8.92 -13.39 -0.64
N LEU A 33 10.21 -13.05 -0.52
CA LEU A 33 10.83 -11.97 -1.28
C LEU A 33 10.84 -12.25 -2.77
N ASP A 34 11.11 -13.48 -3.19
CA ASP A 34 11.10 -13.85 -4.61
C ASP A 34 9.67 -13.89 -5.18
N GLU A 35 8.66 -14.23 -4.37
CA GLU A 35 7.25 -14.24 -4.79
C GLU A 35 6.62 -12.83 -4.83
N ARG A 36 6.85 -12.01 -3.80
CA ARG A 36 6.16 -10.74 -3.58
C ARG A 36 7.00 -9.49 -3.79
N GLY A 37 8.33 -9.62 -3.79
CA GLY A 37 9.27 -8.49 -3.79
C GLY A 37 9.53 -7.88 -2.41
N GLU A 38 8.70 -8.23 -1.41
CA GLU A 38 8.77 -7.70 -0.04
C GLU A 38 8.32 -8.73 1.00
N ILE A 39 8.78 -8.56 2.24
CA ILE A 39 8.34 -9.31 3.42
C ILE A 39 7.81 -8.37 4.49
N TYR A 40 6.97 -8.91 5.37
CA TYR A 40 6.55 -8.26 6.61
C TYR A 40 7.00 -9.10 7.79
N PHE A 41 7.66 -8.48 8.76
CA PHE A 41 8.24 -9.18 9.89
C PHE A 41 8.25 -8.31 11.14
N HIS A 42 8.39 -8.96 12.29
CA HIS A 42 8.64 -8.28 13.56
C HIS A 42 9.93 -8.72 14.21
N PHE A 43 10.48 -7.87 15.06
CA PHE A 43 11.64 -8.15 15.87
C PHE A 43 11.65 -7.31 17.14
N ILE A 44 12.44 -7.76 18.12
CA ILE A 44 12.68 -7.01 19.35
C ILE A 44 13.87 -6.07 19.15
N PHE A 45 13.61 -4.78 19.26
CA PHE A 45 14.59 -3.72 19.17
C PHE A 45 15.12 -3.31 20.54
N ASN A 46 16.44 -3.31 20.70
CA ASN A 46 17.13 -2.72 21.83
C ASN A 46 18.04 -1.57 21.35
N SER A 47 17.80 -0.36 21.89
CA SER A 47 18.53 0.88 21.57
C SER A 47 20.00 0.87 21.97
N ASP A 48 20.45 -0.11 22.76
CA ASP A 48 21.85 -0.18 23.21
C ASP A 48 22.84 -0.36 22.06
N ASN A 49 22.42 -1.01 20.96
CA ASN A 49 23.32 -1.40 19.86
C ASN A 49 23.04 -0.69 18.53
N VAL A 50 21.79 -0.27 18.28
CA VAL A 50 21.35 0.35 17.02
C VAL A 50 20.36 1.46 17.36
N SER A 51 20.48 2.64 16.74
CA SER A 51 19.50 3.71 16.90
C SER A 51 18.33 3.53 15.93
N ILE A 52 17.15 4.04 16.28
CA ILE A 52 15.95 3.92 15.44
C ILE A 52 16.12 4.63 14.10
N GLU A 53 16.89 5.72 14.07
CA GLU A 53 17.19 6.50 12.87
C GLU A 53 18.13 5.76 11.90
N ASN A 54 19.04 4.94 12.43
CA ASN A 54 19.86 4.07 11.61
C ASN A 54 19.03 2.90 11.07
N LEU A 55 18.15 2.34 11.90
CA LEU A 55 17.26 1.25 11.50
C LEU A 55 16.29 1.68 10.39
N SER A 56 15.70 2.88 10.48
CA SER A 56 14.79 3.42 9.47
C SER A 56 15.45 3.76 8.13
N ARG A 57 16.79 3.67 8.04
CA ARG A 57 17.55 3.80 6.79
C ARG A 57 17.85 2.45 6.13
N ILE A 58 17.62 1.36 6.85
CA ILE A 58 17.89 -0.01 6.41
C ILE A 58 16.59 -0.70 6.01
N ILE A 59 15.50 -0.46 6.75
CA ILE A 59 14.19 -1.08 6.54
C ILE A 59 13.06 -0.05 6.65
N SER A 60 11.89 -0.39 6.13
CA SER A 60 10.67 0.42 6.24
C SER A 60 9.92 0.08 7.52
N ILE A 61 9.98 0.95 8.52
CA ILE A 61 9.30 0.74 9.81
C ILE A 61 7.81 1.07 9.67
N ASP A 62 6.97 0.06 9.88
CA ASP A 62 5.51 0.16 9.86
C ASP A 62 4.93 0.54 11.22
N ASN A 63 5.41 -0.10 12.29
CA ASN A 63 4.89 0.14 13.64
C ASN A 63 5.94 -0.09 14.72
N LYS A 64 5.77 0.60 15.86
CA LYS A 64 6.60 0.43 17.07
C LYS A 64 5.72 0.33 18.31
N ARG A 65 5.75 -0.83 18.97
CA ARG A 65 5.00 -1.11 20.20
C ARG A 65 5.95 -1.43 21.34
N GLY A 66 6.38 -0.39 22.07
CA GLY A 66 7.41 -0.56 23.10
C GLY A 66 8.75 -0.90 22.47
N GLN A 67 9.20 -2.14 22.63
CA GLN A 67 10.42 -2.68 22.02
C GLN A 67 10.14 -3.53 20.76
N GLU A 68 8.88 -3.83 20.45
CA GLU A 68 8.53 -4.55 19.23
C GLU A 68 8.51 -3.59 18.06
N ILE A 69 9.20 -3.94 16.98
CA ILE A 69 9.17 -3.24 15.71
C ILE A 69 8.55 -4.16 14.67
N TYR A 70 7.64 -3.60 13.87
CA TYR A 70 7.07 -4.23 12.69
C TYR A 70 7.56 -3.46 11.48
N ALA A 71 8.00 -4.18 10.47
CA ALA A 71 8.63 -3.57 9.32
C ALA A 71 8.37 -4.35 8.04
N TYR A 72 8.42 -3.61 6.93
CA TYR A 72 8.58 -4.16 5.60
C TYR A 72 10.05 -4.07 5.17
N ALA A 73 10.47 -5.02 4.36
CA ALA A 73 11.75 -4.96 3.67
C ALA A 73 11.66 -5.63 2.31
N ASN A 74 12.26 -5.00 1.30
CA ASN A 74 12.62 -5.64 0.05
C ASN A 74 13.91 -6.47 0.20
N LYS A 75 14.39 -7.07 -0.90
CA LYS A 75 15.56 -7.96 -0.89
C LYS A 75 16.85 -7.28 -0.42
N GLU A 76 17.08 -6.03 -0.81
CA GLU A 76 18.27 -5.26 -0.42
C GLU A 76 18.18 -4.81 1.05
N GLU A 77 17.03 -4.28 1.44
CA GLU A 77 16.74 -3.84 2.80
C GLU A 77 16.85 -5.00 3.81
N PHE A 78 16.32 -6.17 3.45
CA PHE A 78 16.36 -7.34 4.32
C PHE A 78 17.79 -7.89 4.46
N ALA A 79 18.58 -7.88 3.38
CA ALA A 79 19.99 -8.23 3.48
C ALA A 79 20.74 -7.31 4.45
N GLY A 80 20.50 -5.99 4.37
CA GLY A 80 21.05 -5.02 5.33
C GLY A 80 20.55 -5.25 6.76
N PHE A 81 19.30 -5.65 6.95
CA PHE A 81 18.77 -6.01 8.26
C PHE A 81 19.47 -7.23 8.87
N LEU A 82 19.77 -8.27 8.07
CA LEU A 82 20.44 -9.47 8.55
C LEU A 82 21.86 -9.18 9.08
N GLU A 83 22.55 -8.16 8.57
CA GLU A 83 23.87 -7.73 9.07
C GLU A 83 23.82 -7.22 10.51
N LEU A 84 22.65 -6.79 11.01
CA LEU A 84 22.46 -6.35 12.39
C LEU A 84 22.48 -7.52 13.39
N GLY A 85 22.36 -8.76 12.92
CA GLY A 85 22.36 -9.96 13.77
C GLY A 85 21.15 -10.03 14.72
N LEU A 86 20.05 -9.35 14.39
CA LEU A 86 18.81 -9.37 15.16
C LEU A 86 17.95 -10.56 14.74
N ASN A 87 17.36 -11.24 15.73
CA ASN A 87 16.35 -12.25 15.46
C ASN A 87 15.06 -11.59 15.00
N PHE A 88 14.34 -12.24 14.10
CA PHE A 88 13.07 -11.78 13.56
C PHE A 88 12.08 -12.94 13.43
N GLU A 89 10.80 -12.61 13.27
CA GLU A 89 9.72 -13.53 12.94
C GLU A 89 8.93 -12.97 11.77
N LEU A 90 8.76 -13.79 10.72
CA LEU A 90 7.93 -13.45 9.58
C LEU A 90 6.46 -13.43 9.97
N LEU A 91 5.74 -12.42 9.48
CA LEU A 91 4.32 -12.23 9.72
C LEU A 91 3.57 -12.16 8.40
N THR A 92 2.28 -12.48 8.43
CA THR A 92 1.39 -12.17 7.31
C THR A 92 1.16 -10.65 7.28
N PRO A 93 1.39 -9.97 6.15
CA PRO A 93 1.18 -8.53 6.05
C PRO A 93 -0.31 -8.18 6.24
N PRO A 94 -0.63 -7.04 6.88
CA PRO A 94 -2.00 -6.56 7.06
C PRO A 94 -2.85 -6.55 5.79
N SER A 95 -2.25 -6.24 4.64
CA SER A 95 -2.92 -6.21 3.33
C SER A 95 -3.46 -7.56 2.88
N MET A 96 -2.94 -8.67 3.40
CA MET A 96 -3.41 -10.03 3.08
C MET A 96 -4.45 -10.57 4.06
N LEU A 97 -4.71 -9.86 5.17
CA LEU A 97 -5.65 -10.31 6.19
C LEU A 97 -7.11 -10.05 5.80
N GLN A 98 -7.34 -9.11 4.89
CA GLN A 98 -8.68 -8.71 4.46
C GLN A 98 -8.83 -8.88 2.95
N LYS A 99 -10.02 -9.25 2.51
CA LYS A 99 -10.40 -9.32 1.10
C LYS A 99 -11.56 -8.36 0.87
N PRO A 100 -11.28 -7.12 0.43
CA PRO A 100 -12.34 -6.16 0.15
C PRO A 100 -13.22 -6.64 -1.02
N HIS A 101 -14.47 -6.19 -1.04
CA HIS A 101 -15.34 -6.38 -2.20
C HIS A 101 -14.89 -5.43 -3.31
N MET A 102 -14.41 -6.01 -4.42
CA MET A 102 -14.00 -5.27 -5.59
C MET A 102 -15.15 -5.19 -6.59
N LEU A 103 -15.47 -3.99 -7.09
CA LEU A 103 -16.48 -3.77 -8.12
C LEU A 103 -15.85 -3.86 -9.51
N ASP A 104 -16.50 -4.61 -10.40
CA ASP A 104 -16.16 -4.78 -11.81
C ASP A 104 -17.45 -5.06 -12.58
N VAL A 105 -18.18 -4.00 -12.94
CA VAL A 105 -19.51 -4.05 -13.58
C VAL A 105 -19.57 -3.28 -14.90
N GLY A 106 -18.48 -2.61 -15.27
CA GLY A 106 -18.32 -1.89 -16.54
C GLY A 106 -18.86 -0.45 -16.52
N GLY A 107 -18.81 0.24 -15.37
CA GLY A 107 -19.10 1.67 -15.28
C GLY A 107 -20.07 2.07 -14.18
N ARG A 108 -20.59 3.31 -14.27
CA ARG A 108 -21.51 3.86 -13.27
C ARG A 108 -22.85 3.13 -13.31
N GLY A 109 -23.17 2.38 -12.25
CA GLY A 109 -24.43 1.62 -12.21
C GLY A 109 -24.91 1.17 -10.83
N THR A 110 -24.21 1.55 -9.75
CA THR A 110 -24.59 1.19 -8.38
C THR A 110 -24.53 2.38 -7.43
N GLU A 111 -25.60 2.53 -6.64
CA GLU A 111 -25.68 3.45 -5.50
C GLU A 111 -25.03 2.85 -4.23
N ASP A 112 -24.50 1.63 -4.31
CA ASP A 112 -23.85 0.97 -3.18
C ASP A 112 -22.61 1.75 -2.71
N TRP A 113 -22.36 1.70 -1.42
CA TRP A 113 -21.18 2.34 -0.81
C TRP A 113 -20.10 1.34 -0.40
N ASP A 114 -20.41 0.04 -0.43
CA ASP A 114 -19.58 -1.02 0.13
C ASP A 114 -18.84 -1.79 -0.98
N TYR A 115 -18.04 -1.06 -1.74
CA TYR A 115 -17.14 -1.62 -2.74
C TYR A 115 -15.94 -0.71 -3.02
N TYR A 116 -14.89 -1.30 -3.60
CA TYR A 116 -13.78 -0.57 -4.21
C TYR A 116 -13.72 -0.90 -5.71
N PRO A 117 -13.78 0.09 -6.62
CA PRO A 117 -13.66 -0.20 -8.04
C PRO A 117 -12.28 -0.78 -8.38
N THR A 118 -12.23 -1.78 -9.26
CA THR A 118 -10.99 -2.21 -9.92
C THR A 118 -10.43 -1.07 -10.77
N TYR A 119 -9.22 -1.25 -11.30
CA TYR A 119 -8.65 -0.26 -12.22
C TYR A 119 -9.45 -0.19 -13.54
N GLU A 120 -9.94 -1.33 -14.03
CA GLU A 120 -10.78 -1.39 -15.22
C GLU A 120 -12.12 -0.68 -14.97
N GLU A 121 -12.72 -0.91 -13.81
CA GLU A 121 -13.94 -0.22 -13.39
C GLU A 121 -13.71 1.28 -13.23
N TYR A 122 -12.60 1.69 -12.63
CA TYR A 122 -12.19 3.10 -12.54
C TYR A 122 -12.20 3.78 -13.89
N VAL A 123 -11.49 3.20 -14.87
CA VAL A 123 -11.40 3.77 -16.22
C VAL A 123 -12.79 3.88 -16.85
N ALA A 124 -13.59 2.81 -16.76
CA ALA A 124 -14.96 2.81 -17.28
C ALA A 124 -15.84 3.90 -16.62
N MET A 125 -15.72 4.11 -15.30
CA MET A 125 -16.45 5.17 -14.61
C MET A 125 -16.01 6.57 -15.09
N MET A 126 -14.70 6.76 -15.31
CA MET A 126 -14.14 8.02 -15.79
C MET A 126 -14.61 8.36 -17.22
N GLU A 127 -14.59 7.39 -18.13
CA GLU A 127 -15.13 7.54 -19.49
C GLU A 127 -16.66 7.80 -19.49
N GLN A 128 -17.39 7.17 -18.57
CA GLN A 128 -18.82 7.35 -18.42
C GLN A 128 -19.18 8.76 -17.94
N PHE A 129 -18.36 9.41 -17.09
CA PHE A 129 -18.61 10.80 -16.68
C PHE A 129 -18.66 11.77 -17.88
N GLU A 130 -17.64 11.72 -18.75
CA GLU A 130 -17.59 12.54 -19.97
C GLU A 130 -18.75 12.18 -20.92
N THR A 131 -19.06 10.88 -21.07
CA THR A 131 -20.14 10.42 -21.94
C THR A 131 -21.51 10.91 -21.49
N ASP A 132 -21.79 10.90 -20.18
CA ASP A 132 -23.07 11.31 -19.62
C ASP A 132 -23.23 12.84 -19.53
N TYR A 133 -22.11 13.56 -19.34
CA TYR A 133 -22.09 15.01 -19.12
C TYR A 133 -21.12 15.74 -20.07
N PRO A 134 -21.27 15.59 -21.41
CA PRO A 134 -20.29 16.08 -22.38
C PRO A 134 -20.19 17.62 -22.46
N ASP A 135 -21.20 18.33 -21.94
CA ASP A 135 -21.21 19.80 -21.89
C ASP A 135 -20.66 20.35 -20.56
N LEU A 136 -20.41 19.50 -19.56
CA LEU A 136 -20.01 19.90 -18.20
C LEU A 136 -18.68 19.30 -17.74
N CYS A 137 -18.21 18.23 -18.38
CA CYS A 137 -16.88 17.71 -18.08
C CYS A 137 -16.20 17.05 -19.28
N GLU A 138 -14.87 16.95 -19.18
CA GLU A 138 -14.01 16.21 -20.11
C GLU A 138 -13.03 15.30 -19.36
N LEU A 139 -12.70 14.17 -19.98
CA LEU A 139 -11.74 13.20 -19.46
C LEU A 139 -10.32 13.61 -19.87
N VAL A 140 -9.48 13.88 -18.88
CA VAL A 140 -8.09 14.27 -19.08
C VAL A 140 -7.16 13.12 -18.70
N ASN A 141 -6.38 12.62 -19.66
CA ASN A 141 -5.22 11.77 -19.38
C ASN A 141 -3.95 12.64 -19.29
N PHE A 142 -3.34 12.69 -18.11
CA PHE A 142 -2.15 13.51 -17.85
C PHE A 142 -0.86 12.71 -17.69
N GLY A 143 -0.89 11.41 -18.01
CA GLY A 143 0.31 10.56 -18.03
C GLY A 143 0.02 9.10 -17.73
N GLN A 144 1.09 8.33 -17.49
CA GLN A 144 1.00 6.91 -17.17
C GLN A 144 1.87 6.58 -15.97
N THR A 145 1.45 5.58 -15.19
CA THR A 145 2.25 4.99 -14.12
C THR A 145 3.43 4.18 -14.67
N VAL A 146 4.35 3.78 -13.80
CA VAL A 146 5.46 2.87 -14.15
C VAL A 146 4.99 1.49 -14.66
N GLU A 147 3.75 1.12 -14.38
CA GLU A 147 3.11 -0.11 -14.86
C GLU A 147 2.24 0.12 -16.11
N ASN A 148 2.32 1.30 -16.74
CA ASN A 148 1.53 1.70 -17.92
C ASN A 148 0.02 1.75 -17.67
N ARG A 149 -0.40 2.12 -16.45
CA ARG A 149 -1.79 2.50 -16.17
C ARG A 149 -1.97 3.99 -16.41
N ASP A 150 -3.08 4.41 -16.99
CA ASP A 150 -3.40 5.80 -17.26
C ASP A 150 -3.69 6.58 -15.98
N LEU A 151 -3.20 7.81 -15.94
CA LEU A 151 -3.48 8.79 -14.90
C LEU A 151 -4.58 9.72 -15.43
N LEU A 152 -5.79 9.52 -14.91
CA LEU A 152 -7.00 10.18 -15.38
C LEU A 152 -7.50 11.22 -14.38
N ALA A 153 -8.07 12.31 -14.88
CA ALA A 153 -8.82 13.31 -14.13
C ALA A 153 -10.09 13.69 -14.89
N ILE A 154 -11.16 14.04 -14.17
CA ILE A 154 -12.32 14.70 -14.76
C ILE A 154 -12.14 16.20 -14.55
N HIS A 155 -12.04 16.94 -15.66
CA HIS A 155 -12.11 18.39 -15.64
C HIS A 155 -13.58 18.79 -15.73
N ILE A 156 -14.11 19.45 -14.69
CA ILE A 156 -15.51 19.90 -14.62
C ILE A 156 -15.52 21.41 -14.84
N ASN A 157 -16.26 21.87 -15.86
CA ASN A 157 -16.40 23.28 -16.20
C ASN A 157 -17.76 23.50 -16.89
N ASN A 158 -18.43 24.62 -16.61
CA ASN A 158 -19.70 24.98 -17.26
C ASN A 158 -19.55 25.69 -18.62
N ASN A 159 -18.31 25.93 -19.05
CA ASN A 159 -17.93 26.55 -20.31
C ASN A 159 -16.69 25.87 -20.90
N LEU A 160 -16.80 24.54 -21.16
CA LEU A 160 -15.69 23.75 -21.69
C LEU A 160 -15.08 24.35 -22.96
N GLY A 161 -13.75 24.38 -23.02
CA GLY A 161 -12.98 24.88 -24.16
C GLY A 161 -12.74 26.39 -24.17
N GLU A 162 -13.30 27.14 -23.21
CA GLU A 162 -12.98 28.54 -22.97
C GLU A 162 -12.14 28.68 -21.69
N ASP A 163 -11.14 29.56 -21.73
CA ASP A 163 -10.30 29.89 -20.58
C ASP A 163 -10.91 31.13 -19.90
N ASP A 164 -11.77 30.87 -18.92
CA ASP A 164 -12.43 31.91 -18.14
C ASP A 164 -11.55 32.37 -16.97
N ASN A 165 -11.70 33.63 -16.54
CA ASN A 165 -10.97 34.17 -15.39
C ASN A 165 -11.59 33.71 -14.06
N GLU A 166 -11.61 32.40 -13.83
CA GLU A 166 -12.11 31.76 -12.62
C GLU A 166 -11.00 31.01 -11.87
N PRO A 167 -11.12 30.86 -10.53
CA PRO A 167 -10.15 30.07 -9.77
C PRO A 167 -10.32 28.58 -10.00
N GLU A 168 -9.25 27.90 -10.38
CA GLU A 168 -9.23 26.44 -10.55
C GLU A 168 -8.72 25.71 -9.30
N PHE A 169 -9.26 24.50 -9.09
CA PHE A 169 -8.85 23.61 -8.00
C PHE A 169 -8.59 22.20 -8.53
N PHE A 170 -7.40 21.67 -8.24
CA PHE A 170 -7.09 20.28 -8.53
C PHE A 170 -7.18 19.43 -7.27
N TYR A 171 -8.19 18.56 -7.23
CA TYR A 171 -8.41 17.62 -6.12
C TYR A 171 -7.80 16.26 -6.46
N THR A 172 -6.95 15.76 -5.56
CA THR A 172 -6.35 14.43 -5.67
C THR A 172 -6.49 13.68 -4.36
N SER A 173 -6.42 12.35 -4.44
CA SER A 173 -6.45 11.47 -3.27
C SER A 173 -5.58 10.23 -3.52
N SER A 174 -5.40 9.41 -2.48
CA SER A 174 -4.87 8.04 -2.62
C SER A 174 -3.46 7.98 -3.23
N MET A 175 -2.61 8.97 -2.88
CA MET A 175 -1.18 8.95 -3.22
C MET A 175 -0.46 7.78 -2.55
N HIS A 176 -0.94 7.37 -1.36
CA HIS A 176 -0.58 6.11 -0.73
C HIS A 176 -1.60 5.05 -1.13
N GLY A 177 -1.12 3.90 -1.61
CA GLY A 177 -1.97 2.83 -2.18
C GLY A 177 -2.86 2.10 -1.17
N ASP A 178 -2.64 2.31 0.13
CA ASP A 178 -3.40 1.72 1.22
C ASP A 178 -4.44 2.68 1.86
N GLU A 179 -4.52 3.93 1.39
CA GLU A 179 -5.47 4.96 1.85
C GLU A 179 -6.72 5.04 0.96
N LEU A 180 -7.38 3.89 0.74
CA LEU A 180 -8.42 3.71 -0.29
C LEU A 180 -9.71 4.52 -0.10
N THR A 181 -9.97 5.08 1.08
CA THR A 181 -11.18 5.86 1.34
C THR A 181 -11.26 7.11 0.46
N GLY A 182 -10.13 7.79 0.25
CA GLY A 182 -10.09 9.01 -0.57
C GLY A 182 -10.50 8.74 -2.02
N TYR A 183 -10.09 7.60 -2.57
CA TYR A 183 -10.38 7.18 -3.94
C TYR A 183 -11.89 7.10 -4.21
N VAL A 184 -12.63 6.38 -3.37
CA VAL A 184 -14.08 6.24 -3.52
C VAL A 184 -14.79 7.59 -3.34
N LEU A 185 -14.33 8.41 -2.38
CA LEU A 185 -14.92 9.73 -2.14
C LEU A 185 -14.71 10.71 -3.31
N MET A 186 -13.58 10.62 -4.02
CA MET A 186 -13.35 11.46 -5.22
C MET A 186 -14.29 11.08 -6.37
N LEU A 187 -14.48 9.78 -6.64
CA LEU A 187 -15.43 9.34 -7.65
C LEU A 187 -16.87 9.78 -7.32
N ARG A 188 -17.24 9.72 -6.03
CA ARG A 188 -18.54 10.20 -5.56
C ARG A 188 -18.66 11.73 -5.60
N LEU A 189 -17.58 12.45 -5.38
CA LEU A 189 -17.58 13.91 -5.50
C LEU A 189 -17.83 14.34 -6.95
N ILE A 190 -17.17 13.70 -7.91
CA ILE A 190 -17.42 13.93 -9.35
C ILE A 190 -18.90 13.65 -9.67
N ASP A 191 -19.39 12.48 -9.27
CA ASP A 191 -20.79 12.07 -9.45
C ASP A 191 -21.78 13.06 -8.84
N TYR A 192 -21.51 13.53 -7.62
CA TYR A 192 -22.34 14.52 -6.92
C TYR A 192 -22.36 15.86 -7.65
N LEU A 193 -21.20 16.41 -8.01
CA LEU A 193 -21.12 17.71 -8.67
C LEU A 193 -21.85 17.69 -10.01
N LEU A 194 -21.64 16.66 -10.82
CA LEU A 194 -22.28 16.53 -12.13
C LEU A 194 -23.81 16.32 -12.03
N ASN A 195 -24.29 15.50 -11.09
CA ASN A 195 -25.73 15.24 -10.95
C ASN A 195 -26.50 16.42 -10.36
N ASN A 196 -25.86 17.28 -9.56
CA ASN A 196 -26.56 18.34 -8.84
C ASN A 196 -26.37 19.73 -9.47
N TYR A 197 -25.48 19.87 -10.47
CA TYR A 197 -25.24 21.14 -11.16
C TYR A 197 -26.54 21.75 -11.71
N GLY A 198 -26.80 23.00 -11.35
CA GLY A 198 -28.00 23.73 -11.78
C GLY A 198 -29.30 23.33 -11.06
N THR A 199 -29.23 22.45 -10.05
CA THR A 199 -30.38 22.05 -9.21
C THR A 199 -30.17 22.31 -7.71
N ASP A 200 -28.93 22.17 -7.21
CA ASP A 200 -28.55 22.58 -5.86
C ASP A 200 -27.82 23.93 -5.95
N ASP A 201 -28.27 24.96 -5.21
CA ASP A 201 -27.66 26.29 -5.23
C ASP A 201 -26.19 26.30 -4.73
N GLN A 202 -25.74 25.21 -4.09
CA GLN A 202 -24.36 25.03 -3.63
C GLN A 202 -23.45 24.33 -4.66
N VAL A 203 -23.99 23.88 -5.81
CA VAL A 203 -23.28 23.15 -6.88
C VAL A 203 -23.47 23.86 -8.22
#